data_AF-A0AAN0KBD8-F1
#
_entry.id   AF-A0AAN0KBD8-F1
#
_cell.length_a   1.000
_cell.length_b   1.000
_cell.length_c   1.000
_cell.angle_alpha   90.00
_cell.angle_beta   90.00
_cell.angle_gamma   90.00
#
_symmetry.space_group_name_H-M   'P 1'
#
loop_
_entity.id
_entity.type
_entity.pdbx_description
1 polymer ?
#
loop_
_entity_poly.entity_id
_entity_poly.type
_entity_poly.pdbx_seq_one_letter_code
_entity_poly.pdbx_strand_id
1 'polypeptide(L)'
;MKLTNYHRSFLKKISHLFYGKTISDLILISDEDGDLIDNVRFFELEFSDVVGFYINGSNPLISINHIDKFDDFNLHASYSALSESKEHNFLPFKVDFIKVFFHPEYNEVISIFLSSSDFSFSVSIVFSTDEIYTHINCKKDYLTRIVKEDLVQFEDIEFLICQMDSSNDDWSLI
;
A
#
# COMPACT_ATOMS: atom_id res chain seq x y z
N MET A 1 22.15 -1.42 -8.18
CA MET A 1 21.68 -2.79 -7.92
C MET A 1 20.78 -3.27 -9.07
N LYS A 2 20.68 -4.57 -9.36
CA LYS A 2 19.77 -5.08 -10.42
C LYS A 2 18.46 -5.58 -9.80
N LEU A 3 17.32 -5.31 -10.44
CA LEU A 3 16.02 -5.82 -10.01
C LEU A 3 15.95 -7.35 -10.13
N THR A 4 15.49 -8.01 -9.07
CA THR A 4 15.24 -9.45 -9.03
C THR A 4 13.90 -9.79 -9.71
N ASN A 5 13.63 -11.09 -9.89
CA ASN A 5 12.32 -11.55 -10.38
C ASN A 5 11.18 -11.18 -9.42
N TYR A 6 11.47 -11.16 -8.11
CA TYR A 6 10.53 -10.73 -7.09
C TYR A 6 10.10 -9.27 -7.34
N HIS A 7 11.06 -8.34 -7.45
CA HIS A 7 10.78 -6.93 -7.71
C HIS A 7 9.92 -6.75 -8.97
N ARG A 8 10.31 -7.38 -10.08
CA ARG A 8 9.57 -7.29 -11.35
C ARG A 8 8.14 -7.81 -11.24
N SER A 9 7.94 -8.94 -10.56
CA SER A 9 6.61 -9.52 -10.35
C SER A 9 5.74 -8.61 -9.49
N PHE A 10 6.31 -8.09 -8.40
CA PHE A 10 5.61 -7.17 -7.51
C PHE A 10 5.22 -5.88 -8.22
N LEU A 11 6.16 -5.23 -8.91
CA LEU A 11 5.92 -4.01 -9.69
C LEU A 11 4.83 -4.20 -10.74
N LYS A 12 4.83 -5.33 -11.46
CA LYS A 12 3.76 -5.69 -12.42
C LYS A 12 2.40 -5.86 -11.73
N LYS A 13 2.38 -6.48 -10.54
CA LYS A 13 1.14 -6.64 -9.75
C LYS A 13 0.61 -5.29 -9.30
N ILE A 14 1.45 -4.43 -8.73
CA ILE A 14 1.04 -3.10 -8.26
C ILE A 14 0.56 -2.21 -9.42
N SER A 15 1.27 -2.18 -10.55
CA SER A 15 0.82 -1.40 -11.70
C SER A 15 -0.53 -1.89 -12.22
N HIS A 16 -0.74 -3.21 -12.33
CA HIS A 16 -2.03 -3.77 -12.72
C HIS A 16 -3.17 -3.44 -11.74
N LEU A 17 -2.86 -3.42 -10.44
CA LEU A 17 -3.86 -3.18 -9.41
C LEU A 17 -4.28 -1.72 -9.34
N PHE A 18 -3.37 -0.76 -9.53
CA PHE A 18 -3.64 0.66 -9.25
C PHE A 18 -3.50 1.60 -10.43
N TYR A 19 -2.55 1.38 -11.35
CA TYR A 19 -2.25 2.40 -12.35
C TYR A 19 -3.42 2.67 -13.28
N GLY A 20 -3.73 3.95 -13.45
CA GLY A 20 -4.85 4.42 -14.23
C GLY A 20 -6.22 4.18 -13.60
N LYS A 21 -6.29 3.57 -12.41
CA LYS A 21 -7.54 3.36 -11.67
C LYS A 21 -7.75 4.45 -10.63
N THR A 22 -9.00 4.70 -10.30
CA THR A 22 -9.39 5.60 -9.23
C THR A 22 -9.53 4.83 -7.92
N ILE A 23 -8.85 5.28 -6.89
CA ILE A 23 -9.11 4.87 -5.51
C ILE A 23 -10.22 5.78 -5.00
N SER A 24 -11.35 5.21 -4.58
CA SER A 24 -12.48 5.95 -4.05
C SER A 24 -12.42 6.11 -2.54
N ASP A 25 -11.85 5.15 -1.83
CA ASP A 25 -11.83 5.14 -0.37
C ASP A 25 -10.71 4.28 0.22
N LEU A 26 -10.38 4.54 1.48
CA LEU A 26 -9.55 3.69 2.33
C LEU A 26 -10.47 3.05 3.39
N ILE A 27 -10.55 1.73 3.34
CA ILE A 27 -11.34 0.91 4.26
C ILE A 27 -10.44 0.39 5.38
N LEU A 28 -10.87 0.67 6.60
CA LEU A 28 -10.28 0.26 7.86
C LEU A 28 -11.14 -0.85 8.49
N ILE A 29 -10.49 -1.87 9.03
CA ILE A 29 -11.18 -3.02 9.64
C ILE A 29 -10.94 -2.97 11.16
N SER A 30 -12.01 -3.06 11.92
CA SER A 30 -11.98 -3.17 13.38
C SER A 30 -12.55 -4.50 13.86
N ASP A 31 -12.09 -4.97 15.01
CA ASP A 31 -12.57 -6.19 15.65
C ASP A 31 -13.88 -5.99 16.44
N GLU A 32 -14.30 -7.02 17.17
CA GLU A 32 -15.50 -7.01 18.02
C GLU A 32 -15.51 -5.95 19.14
N ASP A 33 -14.34 -5.53 19.62
CA ASP A 33 -14.20 -4.53 20.68
C ASP A 33 -14.11 -3.10 20.09
N GLY A 34 -14.05 -3.00 18.76
CA GLY A 34 -13.91 -1.75 18.02
C GLY A 34 -12.47 -1.30 17.85
N ASP A 35 -11.50 -2.14 18.23
CA ASP A 35 -10.08 -1.85 18.04
C ASP A 35 -9.69 -2.05 16.58
N LEU A 36 -8.86 -1.14 16.07
CA LEU A 36 -8.41 -1.19 14.68
C LEU A 36 -7.44 -2.37 14.50
N ILE A 37 -7.66 -3.16 13.46
CA ILE A 37 -6.72 -4.21 13.06
C ILE A 37 -5.61 -3.56 12.25
N ASP A 38 -4.48 -3.31 12.88
CA ASP A 38 -3.40 -2.49 12.30
C ASP A 38 -2.61 -3.17 11.18
N ASN A 39 -2.73 -4.48 11.06
CA ASN A 39 -2.01 -5.26 10.06
C ASN A 39 -2.79 -5.47 8.75
N VAL A 40 -3.97 -4.84 8.59
CA VAL A 40 -4.81 -4.95 7.39
C VAL A 40 -5.32 -3.57 6.93
N ARG A 41 -5.27 -3.32 5.62
CA ARG A 41 -5.85 -2.12 4.99
C ARG A 41 -6.46 -2.49 3.65
N PHE A 42 -7.62 -1.93 3.34
CA PHE A 42 -8.29 -2.14 2.06
C PHE A 42 -8.44 -0.81 1.32
N PHE A 43 -8.28 -0.84 0.00
CA PHE A 43 -8.50 0.30 -0.87
C PHE A 43 -9.68 0.00 -1.77
N GLU A 44 -10.74 0.79 -1.66
CA GLU A 44 -11.87 0.72 -2.58
C GLU A 44 -11.49 1.39 -3.90
N LEU A 45 -11.72 0.69 -4.99
CA LEU A 45 -11.56 1.21 -6.35
C LEU A 45 -12.92 1.51 -6.96
N GLU A 46 -12.93 2.22 -8.09
CA GLU A 46 -14.14 2.36 -8.90
C GLU A 46 -14.83 1.00 -9.16
N PHE A 47 -16.16 1.02 -9.24
CA PHE A 47 -17.02 -0.16 -9.46
C PHE A 47 -17.06 -1.18 -8.31
N SER A 48 -16.73 -0.76 -7.08
CA SER A 48 -16.77 -1.61 -5.87
C SER A 48 -15.80 -2.80 -5.93
N ASP A 49 -14.75 -2.67 -6.74
CA ASP A 49 -13.55 -3.50 -6.64
C ASP A 49 -12.73 -3.05 -5.42
N VAL A 50 -11.95 -3.96 -4.85
CA VAL A 50 -11.08 -3.64 -3.72
C VAL A 50 -9.68 -4.21 -3.91
N VAL A 51 -8.72 -3.59 -3.25
CA VAL A 51 -7.37 -4.15 -3.09
C VAL A 51 -7.05 -4.15 -1.60
N GLY A 52 -6.92 -5.35 -1.03
CA GLY A 52 -6.53 -5.55 0.36
C GLY A 52 -5.03 -5.78 0.49
N PHE A 53 -4.45 -5.27 1.57
CA PHE A 53 -3.13 -5.61 2.06
C PHE A 53 -3.24 -6.18 3.47
N TYR A 54 -2.50 -7.25 3.72
CA TYR A 54 -2.31 -7.81 5.05
C TYR A 54 -0.83 -8.10 5.30
N ILE A 55 -0.33 -7.84 6.50
CA ILE A 55 1.07 -8.12 6.84
C ILE A 55 1.21 -8.93 8.13
N ASN A 56 2.10 -9.92 8.07
CA ASN A 56 2.50 -10.75 9.21
C ASN A 56 3.86 -11.38 8.86
N GLY A 57 4.88 -10.54 8.73
CA GLY A 57 6.22 -10.88 8.27
C GLY A 57 6.78 -9.81 7.31
N SER A 58 7.82 -10.19 6.56
CA SER A 58 8.61 -9.24 5.75
C SER A 58 7.90 -8.65 4.51
N ASN A 59 6.81 -9.24 4.05
CA ASN A 59 6.14 -8.80 2.82
C ASN A 59 4.62 -8.89 2.96
N PRO A 60 3.87 -7.93 2.40
CA PRO A 60 2.42 -7.96 2.47
C PRO A 60 1.83 -9.05 1.55
N LEU A 61 0.80 -9.73 2.05
CA LEU A 61 -0.16 -10.43 1.23
C LEU A 61 -1.09 -9.40 0.57
N ILE A 62 -1.50 -9.68 -0.67
CA ILE A 62 -2.35 -8.78 -1.44
C ILE A 62 -3.53 -9.58 -1.98
N SER A 63 -4.74 -9.13 -1.65
CA SER A 63 -6.00 -9.66 -2.13
C SER A 63 -6.71 -8.65 -3.04
N ILE A 64 -7.55 -9.17 -3.95
CA ILE A 64 -8.50 -8.39 -4.76
C ILE A 64 -9.95 -8.61 -4.34
N ASN A 65 -10.16 -9.42 -3.30
CA ASN A 65 -11.46 -9.76 -2.78
C ASN A 65 -11.76 -8.89 -1.56
N HIS A 66 -13.03 -8.53 -1.44
CA HIS A 66 -13.56 -7.95 -0.22
C HIS A 66 -13.63 -9.02 0.85
N ILE A 67 -13.41 -8.66 2.12
CA ILE A 67 -13.35 -9.63 3.21
C ILE A 67 -14.65 -10.43 3.34
N ASP A 68 -15.80 -9.76 3.23
CA ASP A 68 -17.13 -10.40 3.20
C ASP A 68 -17.36 -11.36 2.02
N LYS A 69 -16.63 -11.19 0.91
CA LYS A 69 -16.74 -12.09 -0.26
C LYS A 69 -15.83 -13.30 -0.10
N PHE A 70 -14.61 -13.08 0.37
CA PHE A 70 -13.63 -14.12 0.59
C PHE A 70 -12.57 -13.67 1.60
N ASP A 71 -12.43 -14.43 2.68
CA ASP A 71 -11.46 -14.14 3.75
C ASP A 71 -10.05 -14.63 3.36
N ASP A 72 -9.45 -13.99 2.35
CA ASP A 72 -8.10 -14.32 1.85
C ASP A 72 -7.02 -14.20 2.93
N PHE A 73 -7.25 -13.35 3.94
CA PHE A 73 -6.33 -13.10 5.04
C PHE A 73 -6.63 -13.95 6.28
N ASN A 74 -7.72 -14.74 6.24
CA ASN A 74 -8.16 -15.62 7.31
C ASN A 74 -8.37 -14.88 8.65
N LEU A 75 -8.89 -13.65 8.60
CA LEU A 75 -9.12 -12.84 9.79
C LEU A 75 -10.21 -13.44 10.69
N HIS A 76 -11.22 -14.11 10.14
CA HIS A 76 -12.27 -14.75 10.94
C HIS A 76 -11.79 -15.95 11.76
N ALA A 77 -10.56 -16.43 11.53
CA ALA A 77 -9.93 -17.39 12.42
C ALA A 77 -9.42 -16.75 13.72
N SER A 78 -9.15 -15.44 13.69
CA SER A 78 -8.58 -14.67 14.80
C SER A 78 -9.61 -13.81 15.52
N TYR A 79 -10.62 -13.32 14.80
CA TYR A 79 -11.60 -12.36 15.29
C TYR A 79 -13.01 -12.91 15.17
N SER A 80 -13.83 -12.69 16.20
CA SER A 80 -15.19 -13.23 16.25
C SER A 80 -16.18 -12.41 15.44
N ALA A 81 -15.93 -11.11 15.29
CA ALA A 81 -16.64 -10.21 14.41
C ALA A 81 -15.68 -9.20 13.78
N LEU A 82 -16.02 -8.74 12.58
CA LEU A 82 -15.27 -7.70 11.88
C LEU A 82 -16.24 -6.58 11.50
N SER A 83 -15.79 -5.35 11.61
CA SER A 83 -16.53 -4.17 11.21
C SER A 83 -15.68 -3.29 10.31
N GLU A 84 -16.31 -2.70 9.31
CA GLU A 84 -15.64 -1.82 8.35
C GLU A 84 -15.97 -0.36 8.62
N SER A 85 -14.97 0.50 8.48
CA SER A 85 -15.14 1.93 8.44
C SER A 85 -14.35 2.53 7.28
N LYS A 86 -14.83 3.67 6.77
CA LYS A 86 -14.19 4.41 5.69
C LYS A 86 -13.47 5.62 6.24
N GLU A 87 -12.29 5.92 5.72
CA GLU A 87 -11.50 7.06 6.15
C GLU A 87 -12.21 8.37 5.78
N HIS A 88 -12.57 9.15 6.79
CA HIS A 88 -13.52 10.27 6.64
C HIS A 88 -13.05 11.36 5.68
N ASN A 89 -11.73 11.56 5.57
CA ASN A 89 -11.13 12.62 4.76
C ASN A 89 -10.53 12.12 3.43
N PHE A 90 -10.87 10.89 3.02
CA PHE A 90 -10.39 10.35 1.75
C PHE A 90 -11.12 11.03 0.59
N LEU A 91 -10.35 11.62 -0.33
CA LEU A 91 -10.89 12.20 -1.55
C LEU A 91 -10.52 11.29 -2.73
N PRO A 92 -11.49 10.86 -3.56
CA PRO A 92 -11.20 9.99 -4.68
C PRO A 92 -10.19 10.59 -5.64
N PHE A 93 -9.23 9.78 -6.10
CA PHE A 93 -8.25 10.22 -7.08
C PHE A 93 -7.79 9.08 -7.99
N LYS A 94 -7.49 9.44 -9.23
CA LYS A 94 -6.89 8.54 -10.21
C LYS A 94 -5.38 8.40 -9.93
N VAL A 95 -4.90 7.17 -9.87
CA VAL A 95 -3.47 6.88 -9.68
C VAL A 95 -2.74 7.01 -11.02
N ASP A 96 -2.00 8.10 -11.19
CA ASP A 96 -1.17 8.36 -12.38
C ASP A 96 0.33 8.31 -12.07
N PHE A 97 0.69 8.18 -10.79
CA PHE A 97 2.06 8.04 -10.31
C PHE A 97 2.13 6.96 -9.23
N ILE A 98 3.09 6.06 -9.37
CA ILE A 98 3.38 5.02 -8.38
C ILE A 98 4.87 5.03 -8.06
N LYS A 99 5.22 4.94 -6.78
CA LYS A 99 6.59 4.71 -6.33
C LYS A 99 6.61 3.57 -5.31
N VAL A 100 7.55 2.65 -5.45
CA VAL A 100 7.71 1.50 -4.56
C VAL A 100 9.12 1.52 -3.97
N PHE A 101 9.20 1.36 -2.66
CA PHE A 101 10.43 1.30 -1.88
C PHE A 101 10.68 -0.16 -1.50
N PHE A 102 11.84 -0.68 -1.89
CA PHE A 102 12.30 -2.00 -1.51
C PHE A 102 13.51 -1.89 -0.58
N HIS A 103 13.72 -2.92 0.23
CA HIS A 103 14.98 -3.08 0.94
C HIS A 103 16.13 -3.27 -0.08
N PRO A 104 17.30 -2.64 0.11
CA PRO A 104 18.41 -2.76 -0.85
C PRO A 104 19.11 -4.11 -0.84
N GLU A 105 18.91 -4.94 0.20
CA GLU A 105 19.60 -6.24 0.31
C GLU A 105 18.63 -7.43 0.34
N TYR A 106 17.36 -7.19 0.66
CA TYR A 106 16.36 -8.22 0.86
C TYR A 106 15.22 -8.03 -0.14
N ASN A 107 14.57 -9.13 -0.53
CA ASN A 107 13.38 -9.08 -1.38
C ASN A 107 12.17 -8.67 -0.53
N GLU A 108 12.19 -7.44 -0.03
CA GLU A 108 11.22 -6.90 0.92
C GLU A 108 10.67 -5.59 0.40
N VAL A 109 9.34 -5.46 0.42
CA VAL A 109 8.64 -4.22 0.08
C VAL A 109 8.44 -3.44 1.36
N ILE A 110 8.98 -2.23 1.40
CA ILE A 110 8.92 -1.35 2.56
C ILE A 110 7.74 -0.39 2.44
N SER A 111 7.48 0.14 1.24
CA SER A 111 6.40 1.10 1.04
C SER A 111 5.93 1.17 -0.40
N ILE A 112 4.65 1.49 -0.58
CA ILE A 112 4.05 1.88 -1.86
C ILE A 112 3.47 3.28 -1.71
N PHE A 113 3.81 4.17 -2.62
CA PHE A 113 3.23 5.48 -2.75
C PHE A 113 2.43 5.58 -4.05
N LEU A 114 1.19 6.05 -3.95
CA LEU A 114 0.24 6.24 -5.05
C LEU A 114 -0.19 7.70 -5.06
N SER A 115 -0.23 8.35 -6.22
CA SER A 115 -0.74 9.72 -6.31
C SER A 115 -1.40 10.06 -7.64
N SER A 116 -2.18 11.13 -7.61
CA SER A 116 -2.59 11.84 -8.82
C SER A 116 -1.37 12.41 -9.55
N SER A 117 -1.57 12.73 -10.84
CA SER A 117 -0.52 13.28 -11.72
C SER A 117 0.07 14.61 -11.21
N ASP A 118 -0.74 15.41 -10.52
CA ASP A 118 -0.34 16.69 -9.93
C ASP A 118 0.06 16.59 -8.45
N PHE A 119 0.04 15.38 -7.87
CA PHE A 119 0.33 15.12 -6.45
C PHE A 119 -0.61 15.85 -5.47
N SER A 120 -1.76 16.36 -5.92
CA SER A 120 -2.76 16.98 -5.05
C SER A 120 -3.42 15.97 -4.11
N PHE A 121 -3.54 14.72 -4.56
CA PHE A 121 -4.04 13.60 -3.79
C PHE A 121 -3.03 12.46 -3.84
N SER A 122 -2.82 11.84 -2.69
CA SER A 122 -1.88 10.72 -2.58
C SER A 122 -2.16 9.85 -1.38
N VAL A 123 -1.66 8.62 -1.44
CA VAL A 123 -1.55 7.74 -0.27
C VAL A 123 -0.17 7.08 -0.27
N SER A 124 0.46 7.09 0.90
CA SER A 124 1.67 6.32 1.20
C SER A 124 1.29 5.18 2.12
N ILE A 125 1.59 3.95 1.71
CA ILE A 125 1.38 2.72 2.46
C ILE A 125 2.75 2.25 2.91
N VAL A 126 2.97 2.13 4.22
CA VAL A 126 4.24 1.72 4.81
C VAL A 126 4.02 0.41 5.55
N PHE A 127 4.90 -0.55 5.29
CA PHE A 127 4.79 -1.92 5.78
C PHE A 127 5.82 -2.15 6.89
N SER A 128 5.34 -2.28 8.13
CA SER A 128 6.09 -2.87 9.24
C SER A 128 5.93 -4.40 9.21
N THR A 129 6.59 -5.11 10.12
CA THR A 129 6.49 -6.58 10.22
C THR A 129 5.06 -7.05 10.51
N ASP A 130 4.32 -6.27 11.29
CA ASP A 130 3.01 -6.61 11.84
C ASP A 130 2.03 -5.43 11.81
N GLU A 131 2.38 -4.31 11.18
CA GLU A 131 1.54 -3.12 11.10
C GLU A 131 1.61 -2.49 9.70
N ILE A 132 0.52 -1.87 9.27
CA ILE A 132 0.41 -1.09 8.04
C ILE A 132 0.05 0.35 8.40
N TYR A 133 0.97 1.26 8.13
CA TYR A 133 0.72 2.69 8.25
C TYR A 133 0.26 3.26 6.90
N THR A 134 -0.74 4.14 6.95
CA THR A 134 -1.28 4.81 5.77
C THR A 134 -1.30 6.31 5.99
N HIS A 135 -0.62 7.04 5.11
CA HIS A 135 -0.54 8.50 5.15
C HIS A 135 -1.18 9.08 3.90
N ILE A 136 -2.14 9.99 4.07
CA ILE A 136 -2.90 10.59 2.97
C ILE A 136 -2.38 12.00 2.68
N ASN A 137 -2.40 12.39 1.40
CA ASN A 137 -1.99 13.72 0.91
C ASN A 137 -0.54 14.07 1.27
N CYS A 138 0.35 13.08 1.21
CA CYS A 138 1.77 13.25 1.40
C CYS A 138 2.41 13.97 0.22
N LYS A 139 3.35 14.85 0.54
CA LYS A 139 4.20 15.52 -0.44
C LYS A 139 5.32 14.57 -0.91
N LYS A 140 5.60 14.58 -2.22
CA LYS A 140 6.61 13.73 -2.88
C LYS A 140 8.00 13.79 -2.23
N ASP A 141 8.43 14.97 -1.79
CA ASP A 141 9.78 15.19 -1.25
C ASP A 141 9.96 14.63 0.18
N TYR A 142 8.87 14.24 0.84
CA TYR A 142 8.88 13.76 2.22
C TYR A 142 8.73 12.24 2.34
N LEU A 143 8.60 11.51 1.23
CA LEU A 143 8.27 10.08 1.26
C LEU A 143 9.31 9.22 1.96
N THR A 144 10.60 9.41 1.65
CA THR A 144 11.67 8.68 2.36
C THR A 144 11.69 9.02 3.85
N ARG A 145 11.36 10.26 4.22
CA ARG A 145 11.29 10.68 5.63
C ARG A 145 10.14 9.99 6.35
N ILE A 146 8.94 9.95 5.75
CA ILE A 146 7.77 9.26 6.29
C ILE A 146 8.10 7.78 6.55
N VAL A 147 8.69 7.10 5.57
CA VAL A 147 9.07 5.69 5.72
C VAL A 147 10.06 5.48 6.88
N LYS A 148 11.02 6.40 7.06
CA LYS A 148 12.01 6.32 8.14
C LYS A 148 11.46 6.73 9.52
N GLU A 149 10.47 7.62 9.55
CA GLU A 149 9.75 8.00 10.77
C GLU A 149 8.90 6.83 11.29
N ASP A 150 8.20 6.13 10.39
CA ASP A 150 7.42 4.93 10.74
C ASP A 150 8.32 3.72 11.07
N LEU A 151 9.46 3.60 10.40
CA LEU A 151 10.35 2.43 10.50
C LEU A 151 11.77 2.88 10.87
N VAL A 152 11.97 3.25 12.13
CA VAL A 152 13.25 3.77 12.66
C VAL A 152 14.43 2.82 12.40
N GLN A 153 14.18 1.51 12.32
CA GLN A 153 15.21 0.52 11.97
C GLN A 153 15.81 0.71 10.57
N PHE A 154 15.17 1.49 9.68
CA PHE A 154 15.64 1.82 8.34
C PHE A 154 16.23 3.25 8.25
N GLU A 155 16.51 3.93 9.37
CA GLU A 155 17.00 5.32 9.37
C GLU A 155 18.29 5.52 8.53
N ASP A 156 19.24 4.58 8.61
CA ASP A 156 20.50 4.63 7.87
C ASP A 156 20.49 3.88 6.53
N ILE A 157 19.33 3.35 6.13
CA ILE A 157 19.22 2.51 4.94
C ILE A 157 18.85 3.36 3.72
N GLU A 158 19.56 3.12 2.62
CA GLU A 158 19.22 3.65 1.29
C GLU A 158 18.31 2.65 0.57
N PHE A 159 17.05 3.03 0.36
CA PHE A 159 16.09 2.15 -0.29
C PHE A 159 16.38 1.96 -1.78
N LEU A 160 16.03 0.78 -2.30
CA LEU A 160 15.92 0.54 -3.73
C LEU A 160 14.56 1.06 -4.19
N ILE A 161 14.53 2.14 -4.99
CA ILE A 161 13.29 2.83 -5.32
C ILE A 161 12.96 2.67 -6.81
N CYS A 162 11.75 2.21 -7.08
CA CYS A 162 11.19 2.13 -8.44
C CYS A 162 10.02 3.08 -8.57
N GLN A 163 9.90 3.78 -9.70
CA GLN A 163 8.76 4.65 -9.97
C GLN A 163 8.17 4.43 -11.36
N MET A 164 6.88 4.68 -11.49
CA MET A 164 6.12 4.70 -12.74
C MET A 164 5.26 5.96 -12.75
N ASP A 165 5.18 6.63 -13.90
CA ASP A 165 4.44 7.88 -14.03
C ASP A 165 3.78 8.02 -15.40
N SER A 166 2.82 8.94 -15.52
CA SER A 166 2.09 9.20 -16.76
C SER A 166 2.94 9.54 -18.00
N SER A 167 4.23 9.88 -17.84
CA SER A 167 5.12 10.14 -18.98
C SER A 167 5.74 8.87 -19.55
N ASN A 168 5.72 7.77 -18.79
CA ASN A 168 6.25 6.47 -19.18
C ASN A 168 5.45 5.33 -18.53
N ASP A 169 4.73 4.55 -19.35
CA ASP A 169 3.99 3.36 -18.93
C ASP A 169 4.91 2.17 -18.51
N ASP A 170 6.16 2.45 -18.12
CA ASP A 170 7.13 1.47 -17.64
C ASP A 170 7.85 1.97 -16.38
N TRP A 171 8.36 1.00 -15.61
CA TRP A 171 9.07 1.27 -14.37
C TRP A 171 10.49 1.78 -14.61
N SER A 172 10.84 2.85 -13.90
CA SER A 172 12.20 3.38 -13.82
C SER A 172 12.78 3.14 -12.43
N LEU A 173 14.05 2.76 -12.40
CA LEU A 173 14.84 2.73 -11.16
C LEU A 173 15.45 4.12 -10.96
N ILE A 174 15.28 4.69 -9.77
CA ILE A 174 15.78 6.01 -9.40
C ILE A 174 16.84 5.94 -8.31
#